data_AF-A0A9Q0Z6B6-F1
#
_entry.id   AF-A0A9Q0Z6B6-F1
#
_cell.length_a   1.000
_cell.length_b   1.000
_cell.length_c   1.000
_cell.angle_alpha   90.00
_cell.angle_beta   90.00
_cell.angle_gamma   90.00
#
_symmetry.space_group_name_H-M   'P 1'
#
loop_
_entity.id
_entity.type
_entity.pdbx_description
1 polymer ?
#
loop_
_entity_poly.entity_id
_entity_poly.type
_entity_poly.pdbx_seq_one_letter_code
_entity_poly.pdbx_strand_id
1 'polypeptide(L)'
;MTIQALSRMSGNNEIAAKNQCYLLDKDGLITKERKNLDPAAAPFAKDIKDAEGLKEGASLLEVVKKLRPHVLLGLSGVGGIFNEQVLRAMRESDSPKPAIFSMSNPTMNAECNAADAFKHAGPNIVFASGSPF
;
A
#
# COMPACT_ATOMS: atom_id res chain seq x y z
N MET A 1 1.73 -13.29 -7.25
CA MET A 1 0.99 -12.80 -8.44
C MET A 1 1.42 -11.39 -8.86
N THR A 2 1.42 -10.37 -8.00
CA THR A 2 1.78 -8.97 -8.39
C THR A 2 3.21 -8.81 -8.90
N ILE A 3 4.22 -9.32 -8.20
CA ILE A 3 5.62 -9.28 -8.67
C ILE A 3 5.74 -9.98 -10.02
N GLN A 4 5.15 -11.17 -10.19
CA GLN A 4 5.20 -11.89 -11.47
C GLN A 4 4.54 -11.11 -12.62
N ALA A 5 3.42 -10.42 -12.35
CA ALA A 5 2.78 -9.58 -13.35
C ALA A 5 3.66 -8.38 -13.73
N LEU A 6 4.22 -7.68 -12.74
CA LEU A 6 5.15 -6.56 -12.95
C LEU A 6 6.42 -7.02 -13.68
N SER A 7 7.00 -8.16 -13.30
CA SER A 7 8.15 -8.76 -13.98
C SER A 7 7.83 -9.00 -15.45
N ARG A 8 6.69 -9.62 -15.76
CA ARG A 8 6.28 -9.92 -17.15
C ARG A 8 6.07 -8.64 -17.97
N MET A 9 5.45 -7.61 -17.39
CA MET A 9 5.22 -6.33 -18.06
C MET A 9 6.52 -5.54 -18.28
N SER A 10 7.50 -5.69 -17.38
CA SER A 10 8.80 -5.02 -17.45
C SER A 10 9.90 -5.85 -18.14
N GLY A 11 9.54 -6.86 -18.93
CA GLY A 11 10.50 -7.67 -19.70
C GLY A 11 11.30 -8.68 -18.86
N ASN A 12 10.65 -9.32 -17.88
CA ASN A 12 11.20 -10.28 -16.91
C ASN A 12 12.20 -9.73 -15.89
N ASN A 13 12.19 -8.42 -15.60
CA ASN A 13 13.03 -7.85 -14.55
C ASN A 13 12.35 -7.89 -13.17
N GLU A 14 12.50 -9.04 -12.48
CA GLU A 14 11.90 -9.24 -11.15
C GLU A 14 12.43 -8.31 -10.06
N ILE A 15 13.67 -7.83 -10.21
CA ILE A 15 14.33 -6.97 -9.22
C ILE A 15 13.71 -5.57 -9.26
N ALA A 16 13.51 -5.03 -10.46
CA ALA A 16 12.83 -3.73 -10.64
C ALA A 16 11.39 -3.76 -10.11
N ALA A 17 10.67 -4.86 -10.36
CA ALA A 17 9.31 -5.05 -9.85
C ALA A 17 9.26 -5.08 -8.31
N LYS A 18 10.20 -5.78 -7.66
CA LYS A 18 10.29 -5.85 -6.19
C LYS A 18 10.62 -4.50 -5.58
N ASN A 19 11.43 -3.68 -6.25
CA ASN A 19 11.79 -2.35 -5.75
C ASN A 19 10.62 -1.35 -5.74
N GLN A 20 9.54 -1.60 -6.48
CA GLN A 20 8.37 -0.72 -6.51
C GLN A 20 7.27 -1.08 -5.52
N CYS A 21 7.29 -2.29 -4.92
CA CYS A 21 6.26 -2.72 -3.97
C CYS A 21 6.73 -2.59 -2.52
N TYR A 22 5.98 -1.88 -1.68
CA TYR A 22 6.25 -1.75 -0.24
C TYR A 22 5.16 -2.48 0.54
N LEU A 23 5.57 -3.38 1.45
CA LEU A 23 4.66 -4.20 2.26
C LEU A 23 4.69 -3.72 3.71
N LEU A 24 3.51 -3.56 4.28
CA LEU A 24 3.32 -3.23 5.69
C LEU A 24 2.52 -4.34 6.35
N ASP A 25 2.83 -4.61 7.61
CA ASP A 25 2.00 -5.42 8.49
C ASP A 25 1.61 -4.65 9.75
N LYS A 26 1.15 -5.38 10.78
CA LYS A 26 0.75 -4.80 12.07
C LYS A 26 1.83 -3.96 12.76
N ASP A 27 3.11 -4.24 12.49
CA ASP A 27 4.24 -3.53 13.10
C ASP A 27 4.78 -2.43 12.17
N GLY A 28 4.18 -2.24 10.98
CA GLY A 28 4.53 -1.22 10.00
C GLY A 28 5.31 -1.75 8.81
N LEU A 29 6.07 -0.87 8.14
CA LEU A 29 6.89 -1.21 6.97
C LEU A 29 7.84 -2.37 7.26
N ILE A 30 7.84 -3.35 6.36
CA ILE A 30 8.72 -4.52 6.43
C ILE A 30 10.02 -4.24 5.67
N THR A 31 11.14 -4.34 6.37
CA THR A 31 12.49 -4.31 5.80
C THR A 31 13.24 -5.60 6.12
N LYS A 32 14.43 -5.75 5.56
CA LYS A 32 15.33 -6.89 5.84
C LYS A 32 15.82 -6.91 7.30
N GLU A 33 15.63 -5.83 8.07
CA GLU A 33 15.98 -5.77 9.50
C GLU A 33 14.93 -6.42 10.41
N ARG A 34 13.74 -6.77 9.88
CA ARG A 34 12.66 -7.39 10.65
C ARG A 34 13.09 -8.73 11.26
N LYS A 35 13.05 -8.80 12.60
CA LYS A 35 13.21 -10.05 13.34
C LYS A 35 11.92 -10.87 13.24
N ASN A 36 12.01 -12.14 12.86
CA ASN A 36 10.88 -13.07 12.65
C ASN A 36 9.97 -12.71 11.45
N LEU A 37 10.60 -12.43 10.31
CA LEU A 37 9.91 -12.17 9.06
C LEU A 37 9.18 -13.41 8.54
N ASP A 38 7.88 -13.27 8.24
CA ASP A 38 7.11 -14.32 7.57
C ASP A 38 7.78 -14.67 6.22
N PRO A 39 8.05 -15.95 5.92
CA PRO A 39 8.62 -16.37 4.64
C PRO A 39 7.84 -15.87 3.41
N ALA A 40 6.53 -15.66 3.52
CA ALA A 40 5.69 -15.12 2.46
C ALA A 40 5.88 -13.59 2.28
N ALA A 41 6.26 -12.88 3.34
CA ALA A 41 6.56 -11.44 3.31
C ALA A 41 8.02 -11.16 2.92
N ALA A 42 8.93 -12.14 3.10
CA ALA A 42 10.36 -12.00 2.80
C ALA A 42 10.69 -11.47 1.39
N PRO A 43 9.98 -11.86 0.31
CA PRO A 43 10.23 -11.32 -1.04
C PRO A 43 9.94 -9.83 -1.20
N PHE A 44 9.17 -9.24 -0.28
CA PHE A 44 8.76 -7.83 -0.30
C PHE A 44 9.52 -6.97 0.72
N ALA A 45 10.35 -7.58 1.56
CA ALA A 45 11.14 -6.87 2.55
C ALA A 45 12.17 -5.97 1.88
N LYS A 46 12.07 -4.67 2.16
CA LYS A 46 12.96 -3.66 1.59
C LYS A 46 14.34 -3.72 2.19
N ASP A 47 15.36 -3.49 1.36
CA ASP A 47 16.65 -3.08 1.88
C ASP A 47 16.52 -1.68 2.47
N ILE A 48 17.13 -1.42 3.63
CA ILE A 48 17.05 -0.10 4.27
C ILE A 48 17.63 1.00 3.37
N LYS A 49 18.60 0.65 2.51
CA LYS A 49 19.20 1.57 1.53
C LYS A 49 18.22 1.98 0.43
N ASP A 50 17.28 1.11 0.10
CA ASP A 50 16.28 1.30 -0.94
C ASP A 50 14.95 1.83 -0.38
N ALA A 51 14.82 1.95 0.95
CA ALA A 51 13.58 2.37 1.62
C ALA A 51 13.36 3.90 1.60
N GLU A 52 14.10 4.66 0.80
CA GLU A 52 13.99 6.11 0.66
C GLU A 52 14.08 6.89 2.00
N GLY A 53 14.83 6.35 2.96
CA GLY A 53 14.98 6.92 4.31
C GLY A 53 13.84 6.55 5.28
N LEU A 54 12.92 5.67 4.89
CA LEU A 54 12.01 5.00 5.80
C LEU A 54 12.76 3.95 6.62
N LYS A 55 12.31 3.76 7.85
CA LYS A 55 12.85 2.76 8.78
C LYS A 55 11.94 1.54 8.87
N GLU A 56 12.50 0.46 9.38
CA GLU A 56 11.73 -0.69 9.85
C GLU A 56 10.59 -0.24 10.78
N GLY A 57 9.39 -0.73 10.51
CA GLY A 57 8.20 -0.40 11.29
C GLY A 57 7.66 1.03 11.10
N ALA A 58 8.03 1.73 10.01
CA ALA A 58 7.37 2.99 9.67
C ALA A 58 5.86 2.79 9.48
N SER A 59 5.06 3.72 10.00
CA SER A 59 3.60 3.64 9.93
C SER A 59 3.06 3.83 8.51
N LEU A 60 1.84 3.37 8.26
CA LEU A 60 1.16 3.56 6.97
C LEU A 60 1.17 5.03 6.51
N LEU A 61 0.91 5.96 7.42
CA LEU A 61 0.89 7.39 7.10
C LEU A 61 2.27 7.91 6.70
N GLU A 62 3.32 7.51 7.42
CA GLU A 62 4.71 7.89 7.10
C GLU A 62 5.11 7.37 5.73
N VAL A 63 4.80 6.11 5.44
CA VAL A 63 5.11 5.46 4.15
C VAL A 63 4.37 6.16 3.02
N VAL A 64 3.06 6.39 3.13
CA VAL A 64 2.27 7.05 2.08
C VAL A 64 2.75 8.48 1.82
N LYS A 65 3.02 9.25 2.88
CA LYS A 65 3.53 10.63 2.73
C LYS A 65 4.90 10.67 2.08
N LYS A 66 5.77 9.71 2.39
CA LYS A 66 7.13 9.68 1.90
C LYS A 66 7.23 9.21 0.46
N LEU A 67 6.52 8.12 0.13
CA LEU A 67 6.61 7.45 -1.17
C LEU A 67 5.61 7.97 -2.21
N ARG A 68 4.57 8.69 -1.78
CA ARG A 68 3.51 9.22 -2.65
C ARG A 68 2.99 8.16 -3.64
N PRO A 69 2.56 7.00 -3.12
CA PRO A 69 2.34 5.82 -3.94
C PRO A 69 1.22 6.05 -4.96
N HIS A 70 1.33 5.39 -6.10
CA HIS A 70 0.31 5.44 -7.15
C HIS A 70 -0.87 4.52 -6.84
N VAL A 71 -0.62 3.46 -6.08
CA VAL A 71 -1.60 2.45 -5.70
C VAL A 71 -1.45 2.17 -4.20
N LEU A 72 -2.58 2.24 -3.48
CA LEU A 72 -2.70 1.81 -2.10
C LEU A 72 -3.66 0.62 -2.03
N LEU A 73 -3.18 -0.52 -1.53
CA LEU A 73 -3.92 -1.79 -1.49
C LEU A 73 -4.06 -2.27 -0.04
N GLY A 74 -5.29 -2.40 0.42
CA GLY A 74 -5.66 -2.89 1.75
C GLY A 74 -6.08 -4.36 1.69
N LEU A 75 -5.39 -5.20 2.45
CA LEU A 75 -5.66 -6.64 2.61
C LEU A 75 -5.53 -7.05 4.10
N SER A 76 -5.78 -6.10 5.01
CA SER A 76 -5.40 -6.23 6.43
C SER A 76 -6.49 -6.85 7.31
N GLY A 77 -7.75 -6.78 6.88
CA GLY A 77 -8.92 -7.06 7.71
C GLY A 77 -9.20 -6.00 8.79
N VAL A 78 -8.45 -4.89 8.81
CA VAL A 78 -8.56 -3.84 9.83
C VAL A 78 -9.39 -2.68 9.29
N GLY A 79 -10.64 -2.60 9.78
CA GLY A 79 -11.57 -1.55 9.40
C GLY A 79 -11.05 -0.14 9.70
N GLY A 80 -11.22 0.78 8.76
CA GLY A 80 -10.91 2.20 8.95
C GLY A 80 -9.42 2.55 8.99
N ILE A 81 -8.50 1.62 8.68
CA ILE A 81 -7.06 1.89 8.66
C ILE A 81 -6.66 2.91 7.59
N PHE A 82 -7.42 3.02 6.48
CA PHE A 82 -7.29 4.10 5.52
C PHE A 82 -8.09 5.31 6.01
N ASN A 83 -7.65 5.85 7.14
CA ASN A 83 -8.28 7.00 7.78
C ASN A 83 -8.10 8.29 6.95
N GLU A 84 -8.76 9.36 7.37
CA GLU A 84 -8.70 10.66 6.70
C GLU A 84 -7.28 11.17 6.44
N GLN A 85 -6.34 10.97 7.37
CA GLN A 85 -4.97 11.44 7.21
C GLN A 85 -4.24 10.67 6.09
N VAL A 86 -4.46 9.36 6.00
CA VAL A 86 -3.91 8.51 4.94
C VAL A 86 -4.54 8.87 3.60
N LEU A 87 -5.86 9.05 3.53
CA LEU A 87 -6.57 9.40 2.30
C LEU A 87 -6.17 10.80 1.79
N ARG A 88 -6.00 11.78 2.69
CA ARG A 88 -5.43 13.08 2.34
C ARG A 88 -3.99 12.97 1.86
N ALA A 89 -3.18 12.10 2.44
CA ALA A 89 -1.83 11.85 1.95
C ALA A 89 -1.83 11.21 0.55
N MET A 90 -2.79 10.33 0.25
CA MET A 90 -2.97 9.75 -1.09
C MET A 90 -3.34 10.78 -2.16
N ARG A 91 -3.95 11.91 -1.78
CA ARG A 91 -4.21 13.02 -2.71
C ARG A 91 -2.92 13.62 -3.28
N GLU A 92 -1.84 13.57 -2.51
CA GLU A 92 -0.51 14.07 -2.88
C GLU A 92 0.32 13.03 -3.65
N SER A 93 -0.33 11.99 -4.19
CA SER A 93 0.31 10.99 -5.05
C SER A 93 0.91 11.63 -6.30
N ASP A 94 2.04 11.09 -6.77
CA ASP A 94 2.64 11.52 -8.03
C ASP A 94 1.86 10.99 -9.26
N SER A 95 0.88 10.10 -9.05
CA SER A 95 -0.03 9.65 -10.11
C SER A 95 -1.15 10.66 -10.33
N PRO A 96 -1.48 11.02 -11.59
CA PRO A 96 -2.65 11.84 -11.88
C PRO A 96 -3.98 11.13 -11.58
N LYS A 97 -3.95 9.81 -11.40
CA LYS A 97 -5.12 8.97 -11.13
C LYS A 97 -4.77 7.87 -10.12
N PRO A 98 -4.57 8.20 -8.83
CA PRO A 98 -4.14 7.22 -7.84
C PRO A 98 -5.24 6.20 -7.57
N ALA A 99 -4.85 4.95 -7.31
CA ALA A 99 -5.77 3.87 -7.02
C ALA A 99 -5.79 3.53 -5.52
N ILE A 100 -6.98 3.39 -4.95
CA ILE A 100 -7.20 2.99 -3.55
C ILE A 100 -8.11 1.76 -3.56
N PHE A 101 -7.57 0.62 -3.14
CA PHE A 101 -8.27 -0.66 -3.11
C PHE A 101 -8.49 -1.11 -1.67
N SER A 102 -9.74 -1.06 -1.20
CA SER A 102 -10.16 -1.48 0.14
C SER A 102 -10.75 -2.88 0.09
N MET A 103 -9.92 -3.92 0.10
CA MET A 103 -10.33 -5.28 -0.29
C MET A 103 -10.83 -6.13 0.89
N SER A 104 -10.72 -5.64 2.12
CA SER A 104 -11.10 -6.42 3.30
C SER A 104 -12.60 -6.60 3.44
N ASN A 105 -12.98 -7.79 3.93
CA ASN A 105 -14.36 -8.23 4.08
C ASN A 105 -14.65 -8.69 5.52
N PRO A 106 -15.90 -8.57 6.01
CA PRO A 106 -17.04 -7.87 5.40
C PRO A 106 -16.90 -6.33 5.53
N THR A 107 -17.93 -5.56 5.16
CA THR A 107 -17.88 -4.07 5.08
C THR A 107 -17.31 -3.38 6.32
N MET A 108 -17.55 -3.91 7.52
CA MET A 108 -16.99 -3.38 8.77
C MET A 108 -15.45 -3.48 8.88
N ASN A 109 -14.84 -4.39 8.13
CA ASN A 109 -13.39 -4.60 8.08
C ASN A 109 -12.75 -3.90 6.88
N ALA A 110 -13.55 -3.24 6.03
CA ALA A 110 -13.02 -2.49 4.90
C ALA A 110 -12.12 -1.36 5.40
N GLU A 111 -10.95 -1.22 4.79
CA GLU A 111 -9.95 -0.22 5.16
C GLU A 111 -10.50 1.22 5.09
N CYS A 112 -11.39 1.50 4.14
CA CYS A 112 -12.27 2.66 4.12
C CYS A 112 -13.53 2.39 3.28
N ASN A 113 -14.54 3.24 3.42
CA ASN A 113 -15.68 3.25 2.51
C ASN A 113 -15.42 4.13 1.27
N ALA A 114 -16.20 3.91 0.22
CA ALA A 114 -16.07 4.66 -1.04
C ALA A 114 -16.27 6.18 -0.84
N ALA A 115 -17.25 6.58 -0.03
CA ALA A 115 -17.58 8.00 0.19
C ALA A 115 -16.41 8.77 0.82
N ASP A 116 -15.76 8.21 1.85
CA ASP A 116 -14.60 8.78 2.50
C ASP A 116 -13.39 8.84 1.55
N ALA A 117 -13.18 7.79 0.75
CA ALA A 117 -12.11 7.77 -0.25
C ALA A 117 -12.25 8.95 -1.24
N PHE A 118 -13.41 9.12 -1.87
CA PHE A 118 -13.63 10.22 -2.82
C PHE A 118 -13.62 11.60 -2.13
N LYS A 119 -14.15 11.70 -0.91
CA LYS A 119 -14.17 12.96 -0.14
C LYS A 119 -12.76 13.43 0.23
N HIS A 120 -11.91 12.52 0.71
CA HIS A 120 -10.61 12.87 1.30
C HIS A 120 -9.43 12.71 0.34
N ALA A 121 -9.45 11.74 -0.58
CA ALA A 121 -8.41 11.59 -1.59
C ALA A 121 -8.73 12.37 -2.88
N GLY A 122 -10.01 12.63 -3.18
CA GLY A 122 -10.47 13.49 -4.27
C GLY A 122 -11.23 12.74 -5.38
N PRO A 123 -11.80 13.47 -6.36
CA PRO A 123 -12.67 12.88 -7.38
C PRO A 123 -11.92 12.07 -8.45
N ASN A 124 -10.63 12.31 -8.62
CA ASN A 124 -9.82 11.70 -9.69
C ASN A 124 -9.25 10.32 -9.33
N ILE A 125 -9.61 9.75 -8.19
CA ILE A 125 -9.10 8.44 -7.77
C ILE A 125 -9.76 7.29 -8.55
N VAL A 126 -9.10 6.15 -8.60
CA VAL A 126 -9.73 4.86 -8.89
C VAL A 126 -9.99 4.16 -7.55
N PHE A 127 -11.24 3.84 -7.26
CA PHE A 127 -11.61 3.10 -6.06
C PHE A 127 -12.14 1.71 -6.41
N ALA A 128 -11.74 0.70 -5.65
CA ALA A 128 -12.32 -0.64 -5.69
C ALA A 128 -12.43 -1.19 -4.27
N SER A 129 -13.40 -2.07 -4.04
CA SER A 129 -13.64 -2.68 -2.74
C SER A 129 -13.94 -4.17 -2.86
N GLY A 130 -13.57 -4.93 -1.83
CA GLY A 130 -13.97 -6.33 -1.68
C GLY A 130 -15.41 -6.50 -1.21
N SER A 131 -15.93 -5.51 -0.46
CA SER A 131 -17.30 -5.47 0.07
C SER A 131 -18.17 -4.47 -0.70
N PRO A 132 -19.48 -4.71 -0.83
CA PRO A 132 -20.39 -3.75 -1.47
C PRO A 132 -20.53 -2.47 -0.64
N PHE A 133 -20.63 -1.33 -1.36
CA PHE A 133 -20.84 0.02 -0.84
C PHE A 133 -21.89 0.76 -1.67
#